data_AF-A0A6M3IMZ5-F1
#
_entry.id   AF-A0A6M3IMZ5-F1
#
_cell.length_a   1.000
_cell.length_b   1.000
_cell.length_c   1.000
_cell.angle_alpha   90.00
_cell.angle_beta   90.00
_cell.angle_gamma   90.00
#
_symmetry.space_group_name_H-M   'P 1'
#
loop_
_entity.id
_entity.type
_entity.pdbx_description
1 polymer ?
#
loop_
_entity_poly.entity_id
_entity_poly.type
_entity_poly.pdbx_seq_one_letter_code
_entity_poly.pdbx_strand_id
1 'polypeptide(L)'
;MNELQSGKKRVADVQAALARDREFKKPRPNQRMAEDVPDSARYSFWCDECDKDFNADAHKESHHIFEDLIITYRAECECGRECVRLISHRDLDPYYHLSEMIREERNRYRNDVLRHDEYGFETLYGRQHFKEHEDNQKAREERKLGLERQRGFKLSRPI
;
A
#
# COMPACT_ATOMS: atom_id res chain seq x y z
N MET A 1 -16.65 -53.07 3.07
CA MET A 1 -16.81 -51.60 3.08
C MET A 1 -16.54 -51.10 1.67
N ASN A 2 -17.41 -50.21 1.19
CA ASN A 2 -17.70 -49.93 -0.22
C ASN A 2 -16.52 -49.39 -1.04
N GLU A 3 -16.21 -50.04 -2.17
CA GLU A 3 -15.31 -49.50 -3.20
C GLU A 3 -15.75 -48.11 -3.70
N LEU A 4 -17.07 -47.87 -3.74
CA LEU A 4 -17.67 -46.57 -4.02
C LEU A 4 -17.25 -45.47 -3.02
N GLN A 5 -17.05 -45.81 -1.74
CA GLN A 5 -16.57 -44.86 -0.74
C GLN A 5 -15.08 -44.55 -0.93
N SER A 6 -14.28 -45.54 -1.32
CA SER A 6 -12.86 -45.36 -1.66
C SER A 6 -12.68 -44.47 -2.90
N GLY A 7 -13.47 -44.69 -3.96
CA GLY A 7 -13.45 -43.86 -5.16
C GLY A 7 -13.81 -42.40 -4.90
N LYS A 8 -14.87 -42.14 -4.11
CA LYS A 8 -15.26 -40.77 -3.72
C LYS A 8 -14.17 -40.05 -2.95
N LYS A 9 -13.48 -40.73 -2.03
CA LYS A 9 -12.37 -40.16 -1.27
C LYS A 9 -11.22 -39.74 -2.19
N ARG A 10 -10.82 -40.60 -3.14
CA ARG A 10 -9.75 -40.27 -4.11
C ARG A 10 -10.09 -39.05 -4.97
N VAL A 11 -11.33 -38.95 -5.45
CA VAL A 11 -11.77 -37.78 -6.23
C VAL A 11 -11.72 -36.51 -5.38
N ALA A 12 -12.20 -36.57 -4.13
CA ALA A 12 -12.15 -35.44 -3.21
C ALA A 12 -10.70 -35.01 -2.90
N ASP A 13 -9.79 -35.96 -2.68
CA ASP A 13 -8.38 -35.68 -2.42
C ASP A 13 -7.70 -35.01 -3.62
N VAL A 14 -7.99 -35.47 -4.85
CA VAL A 14 -7.49 -34.85 -6.09
C VAL A 14 -8.08 -33.45 -6.27
N GLN A 15 -9.38 -33.26 -6.02
CA GLN A 15 -10.01 -31.94 -6.10
C GLN A 15 -9.42 -30.95 -5.09
N ALA A 16 -9.16 -31.39 -3.85
CA ALA A 16 -8.52 -30.58 -2.83
C ALA A 16 -7.07 -30.22 -3.20
N ALA A 17 -6.32 -31.17 -3.78
CA ALA A 17 -4.97 -30.91 -4.27
C ALA A 17 -4.96 -29.87 -5.41
N LEU A 18 -5.88 -30.00 -6.37
CA LEU A 18 -6.03 -29.03 -7.46
C LEU A 18 -6.48 -27.65 -6.94
N ALA A 19 -7.34 -27.60 -5.92
CA ALA A 19 -7.75 -26.34 -5.31
C ALA A 19 -6.57 -25.62 -4.65
N ARG A 20 -5.71 -26.34 -3.91
CA ARG A 20 -4.49 -25.79 -3.31
C ARG A 20 -3.48 -25.32 -4.36
N ASP A 21 -3.29 -26.09 -5.43
CA ASP A 21 -2.40 -25.72 -6.54
C ASP A 21 -2.92 -24.47 -7.27
N ARG A 22 -4.23 -24.39 -7.51
CA ARG A 22 -4.87 -23.18 -8.06
C ARG A 22 -4.69 -21.97 -7.16
N GLU A 23 -4.84 -22.14 -5.86
CA GLU A 23 -4.67 -21.06 -4.89
C GLU A 23 -3.22 -20.57 -4.83
N PHE A 24 -2.25 -21.49 -4.83
CA PHE A 24 -0.83 -21.16 -4.87
C PHE A 24 -0.43 -20.45 -6.18
N LYS A 25 -1.08 -20.81 -7.29
CA LYS A 25 -0.85 -20.19 -8.61
C LYS A 25 -1.61 -18.88 -8.82
N LYS A 26 -2.47 -18.44 -7.90
CA LYS A 26 -3.11 -17.13 -8.05
C LYS A 26 -2.01 -16.07 -7.97
N PRO A 27 -1.83 -15.24 -9.01
CA PRO A 27 -0.82 -14.20 -8.96
C PRO A 27 -1.16 -13.24 -7.82
N ARG A 28 -0.14 -12.89 -7.05
CA ARG A 28 -0.25 -11.90 -5.96
C ARG A 28 -0.72 -10.56 -6.55
N PRO A 29 -1.37 -9.68 -5.77
CA PRO A 29 -1.83 -8.38 -6.26
C PRO A 29 -0.73 -7.60 -7.00
N ASN A 30 0.48 -7.57 -6.43
CA ASN A 30 1.63 -6.90 -7.03
C ASN A 30 2.08 -7.56 -8.35
N GLN A 31 1.92 -8.88 -8.52
CA GLN A 31 2.25 -9.57 -9.78
C GLN A 31 1.30 -9.16 -10.91
N ARG A 32 -0.01 -9.06 -10.61
CA ARG A 32 -0.98 -8.55 -11.59
C ARG A 32 -0.67 -7.10 -11.99
N MET A 33 -0.36 -6.26 -11.00
CA MET A 33 0.05 -4.89 -11.27
C MET A 33 1.30 -4.81 -12.15
N ALA A 34 2.27 -5.73 -12.00
CA ALA A 34 3.48 -5.71 -12.82
C ALA A 34 3.21 -5.97 -14.31
N GLU A 35 2.18 -6.76 -14.60
CA GLU A 35 1.70 -7.05 -15.96
C GLU A 35 0.95 -5.86 -16.56
N ASP A 36 0.11 -5.19 -15.76
CA ASP A 36 -0.70 -4.05 -16.21
C ASP A 36 0.09 -2.74 -16.38
N VAL A 37 1.18 -2.57 -15.62
CA VAL A 37 1.98 -1.34 -15.63
C VAL A 37 2.91 -1.32 -16.85
N PRO A 38 2.86 -0.29 -17.71
CA PRO A 38 3.67 -0.23 -18.93
C PRO A 38 5.16 -0.09 -18.62
N ASP A 39 6.02 -0.62 -19.49
CA ASP A 39 7.47 -0.61 -19.28
C ASP A 39 8.08 0.80 -19.28
N SER A 40 7.43 1.74 -19.98
CA SER A 40 7.77 3.16 -19.91
C SER A 40 6.51 4.03 -19.92
N ALA A 41 6.55 5.12 -19.17
CA ALA A 41 5.46 6.09 -19.08
C ALA A 41 5.94 7.41 -18.50
N ARG A 42 5.28 8.50 -18.88
CA ARG A 42 5.54 9.81 -18.32
C ARG A 42 4.85 9.94 -16.96
N TYR A 43 5.63 10.16 -15.92
CA TYR A 43 5.14 10.28 -14.54
C TYR A 43 5.72 11.51 -13.85
N SER A 44 5.03 11.95 -12.80
CA SER A 44 5.53 12.96 -11.86
C SER A 44 6.35 12.29 -10.75
N PHE A 45 7.43 12.94 -10.38
CA PHE A 45 8.39 12.53 -9.35
C PHE A 45 8.65 13.69 -8.40
N TRP A 46 9.14 13.34 -7.23
CA TRP A 46 9.63 14.29 -6.24
C TRP A 46 11.14 14.13 -6.11
N CYS A 47 11.89 15.24 -6.23
CA CYS A 47 13.33 15.27 -5.96
C CYS A 47 13.58 15.85 -4.57
N ASP A 48 14.23 15.06 -3.70
CA ASP A 48 14.59 15.46 -2.34
C ASP A 48 15.72 16.51 -2.29
N GLU A 49 16.60 16.53 -3.29
CA GLU A 49 17.69 17.50 -3.42
C GLU A 49 17.18 18.87 -3.87
N CYS A 50 16.29 18.88 -4.87
CA CYS A 50 15.75 20.11 -5.45
C CYS A 50 14.51 20.63 -4.71
N ASP A 51 13.93 19.81 -3.83
CA ASP A 51 12.67 20.07 -3.10
C ASP A 51 11.52 20.44 -4.07
N LYS A 52 11.44 19.73 -5.20
CA LYS A 52 10.51 20.07 -6.30
C LYS A 52 9.93 18.83 -6.97
N ASP A 53 8.70 18.99 -7.42
CA ASP A 53 8.05 18.07 -8.35
C ASP A 53 8.55 18.28 -9.78
N PHE A 54 8.71 17.19 -10.51
CA PHE A 54 9.05 17.23 -11.94
C PHE A 54 8.37 16.10 -12.70
N ASN A 55 8.20 16.29 -14.02
CA ASN A 55 7.65 15.28 -14.91
C ASN A 55 8.76 14.74 -15.81
N ALA A 56 8.91 13.42 -15.84
CA ALA A 56 9.91 12.77 -16.65
C ALA A 56 9.35 11.49 -17.28
N ASP A 57 9.94 11.10 -18.41
CA ASP A 57 9.73 9.77 -18.96
C ASP A 57 10.48 8.78 -18.07
N ALA A 58 9.75 7.79 -17.57
CA ALA A 58 10.27 6.86 -16.59
C ALA A 58 10.24 5.44 -17.09
N HIS A 59 11.18 4.63 -16.59
CA HIS A 59 11.31 3.23 -16.92
C HIS A 59 10.89 2.36 -15.74
N LYS A 60 10.08 1.33 -16.04
CA LYS A 60 9.62 0.37 -15.04
C LYS A 60 10.78 -0.53 -14.64
N GLU A 61 10.95 -0.70 -13.35
CA GLU A 61 11.79 -1.72 -12.76
C GLU A 61 10.98 -2.56 -11.79
N SER A 62 11.36 -3.82 -11.67
CA SER A 62 10.75 -4.76 -10.75
C SER A 62 11.82 -5.47 -9.94
N HIS A 63 11.69 -5.42 -8.61
CA HIS A 63 12.61 -6.05 -7.67
C HIS A 63 11.83 -7.01 -6.77
N HIS A 64 12.40 -8.18 -6.49
CA HIS A 64 11.84 -9.07 -5.48
C HIS A 64 12.56 -8.83 -4.14
N ILE A 65 11.80 -8.48 -3.11
CA ILE A 65 12.30 -8.42 -1.74
C ILE A 65 11.62 -9.54 -0.95
N PHE A 66 12.39 -10.58 -0.62
CA PHE A 66 11.87 -11.84 -0.10
C PHE A 66 10.85 -12.47 -1.05
N GLU A 67 9.58 -12.48 -0.67
CA GLU A 67 8.47 -12.98 -1.50
C GLU A 67 7.60 -11.86 -2.09
N ASP A 68 7.93 -10.60 -1.82
CA ASP A 68 7.16 -9.47 -2.30
C ASP A 68 7.77 -8.87 -3.57
N LEU A 69 6.90 -8.53 -4.51
CA LEU A 69 7.27 -7.92 -5.78
C LEU A 69 7.10 -6.41 -5.66
N ILE A 70 8.23 -5.70 -5.71
CA ILE A 70 8.25 -4.24 -5.70
C ILE A 70 8.41 -3.73 -7.11
N ILE A 71 7.39 -3.03 -7.59
CA ILE A 71 7.39 -2.33 -8.87
C ILE A 71 7.67 -0.85 -8.62
N THR A 72 8.63 -0.32 -9.36
CA THR A 72 9.06 1.08 -9.28
C THR A 72 9.18 1.69 -10.66
N TYR A 73 8.99 3.00 -10.76
CA TYR A 73 9.49 3.78 -11.88
C TYR A 73 10.73 4.55 -11.47
N ARG A 74 11.71 4.63 -12.37
CA ARG A 74 12.90 5.46 -12.19
C ARG A 74 12.97 6.55 -13.25
N ALA A 75 13.40 7.73 -12.82
CA ALA A 75 13.72 8.87 -13.69
C ALA A 75 14.86 9.69 -13.08
N GLU A 76 15.62 10.38 -13.93
CA GLU A 76 16.68 11.29 -13.52
C GLU A 76 16.14 12.73 -13.41
N CYS A 77 16.47 13.40 -12.31
CA CYS A 77 16.17 14.82 -12.13
C CYS A 77 17.25 15.69 -12.81
N GLU A 78 16.94 16.96 -13.08
CA GLU A 78 17.88 17.93 -13.68
C GLU A 78 19.16 18.14 -12.85
N CYS A 79 19.15 17.83 -11.56
CA CYS A 79 20.33 17.86 -10.70
C CYS A 79 21.23 16.61 -10.82
N GLY A 80 20.89 15.66 -11.69
CA GLY A 80 21.62 14.39 -11.90
C GLY A 80 21.29 13.30 -10.89
N ARG A 81 20.26 13.49 -10.06
CA ARG A 81 19.85 12.50 -9.05
C ARG A 81 18.75 11.60 -9.57
N GLU A 82 18.91 10.30 -9.35
CA GLU A 82 17.86 9.33 -9.62
C GLU A 82 16.71 9.47 -8.60
N CYS A 83 15.50 9.62 -9.10
CA CYS A 83 14.28 9.63 -8.31
C CYS A 83 13.48 8.36 -8.60
N VAL A 84 12.88 7.80 -7.56
CA VAL A 84 12.14 6.55 -7.62
C VAL A 84 10.71 6.79 -7.18
N ARG A 85 9.76 6.24 -7.94
CA ARG A 85 8.35 6.23 -7.61
C ARG A 85 7.89 4.80 -7.36
N LEU A 86 7.30 4.54 -6.19
CA LEU A 86 6.86 3.19 -5.80
C LEU A 86 5.42 2.96 -6.27
N ILE A 87 5.24 2.09 -7.27
CA ILE A 87 3.91 1.80 -7.83
C ILE A 87 3.18 0.75 -7.00
N SER A 88 3.91 -0.28 -6.57
CA SER A 88 3.38 -1.35 -5.69
C SER A 88 3.09 -0.87 -4.26
N HIS A 89 3.92 0.04 -3.73
CA HIS A 89 3.90 0.48 -2.33
C HIS A 89 3.68 1.99 -2.23
N ARG A 90 2.49 2.43 -2.63
CA ARG A 90 2.14 3.87 -2.69
C ARG A 90 2.25 4.57 -1.34
N ASP A 91 2.00 3.83 -0.25
CA ASP A 91 2.10 4.31 1.12
C ASP A 91 3.54 4.59 1.56
N LEU A 92 4.53 4.06 0.86
CA LEU A 92 5.96 4.32 1.11
C LEU A 92 6.58 5.25 0.05
N ASP A 93 5.81 5.63 -0.97
CA ASP A 93 6.29 6.44 -2.09
C ASP A 93 6.61 7.88 -1.64
N PRO A 94 7.87 8.34 -1.77
CA PRO A 94 8.24 9.71 -1.41
C PRO A 94 7.40 10.76 -2.14
N TYR A 95 7.06 10.51 -3.41
CA TYR A 95 6.21 11.41 -4.17
C TYR A 95 4.85 11.62 -3.50
N TYR A 96 4.24 10.57 -2.94
CA TYR A 96 2.92 10.73 -2.31
C TYR A 96 2.94 11.55 -1.02
N HIS A 97 4.07 11.59 -0.31
CA HIS A 97 4.18 12.29 0.98
C HIS A 97 4.79 13.68 0.88
N LEU A 98 5.76 13.84 -0.02
CA LEU A 98 6.58 15.04 -0.09
C LEU A 98 6.21 15.96 -1.26
N SER A 99 5.56 15.43 -2.30
CA SER A 99 5.12 16.23 -3.46
C SER A 99 4.26 17.41 -3.03
N GLU A 100 4.65 18.59 -3.52
CA GLU A 100 3.87 19.81 -3.39
C GLU A 100 2.59 19.72 -4.20
N MET A 101 2.65 19.17 -5.43
CA MET A 101 1.46 18.95 -6.26
C MET A 101 0.41 18.10 -5.54
N ILE A 102 0.80 16.98 -4.94
CA ILE A 102 -0.14 16.11 -4.20
C ILE A 102 -0.69 16.83 -2.97
N ARG A 103 0.13 17.62 -2.28
CA ARG A 103 -0.31 18.42 -1.14
C ARG A 103 -1.35 19.47 -1.56
N GLU A 104 -1.13 20.15 -2.68
CA GLU A 104 -2.07 21.11 -3.24
C GLU A 104 -3.39 20.44 -3.66
N GLU A 105 -3.32 19.31 -4.35
CA GLU A 105 -4.52 18.54 -4.75
C GLU A 105 -5.32 18.10 -3.53
N ARG A 106 -4.66 17.55 -2.50
CA ARG A 106 -5.32 17.18 -1.24
C ARG A 106 -5.98 18.38 -0.57
N ASN A 107 -5.34 19.54 -0.60
CA ASN A 107 -5.91 20.76 -0.04
C ASN A 107 -7.11 21.26 -0.86
N ARG A 108 -7.01 21.20 -2.19
CA ARG A 108 -8.08 21.59 -3.12
C ARG A 108 -9.33 20.75 -2.91
N TYR A 109 -9.18 19.44 -2.82
CA TYR A 109 -10.27 18.48 -2.66
C TYR A 109 -10.58 18.16 -1.19
N ARG A 110 -10.00 18.90 -0.25
CA ARG A 110 -10.15 18.63 1.19
C ARG A 110 -11.61 18.64 1.63
N ASN A 111 -12.42 19.51 1.03
CA ASN A 111 -13.84 19.69 1.37
C ASN A 111 -14.77 18.81 0.51
N ASP A 112 -14.25 18.19 -0.55
CA ASP A 112 -15.04 17.33 -1.44
C ASP A 112 -15.11 15.90 -0.90
N VAL A 113 -14.16 15.52 -0.04
CA VAL A 113 -14.14 14.23 0.63
C VAL A 113 -14.83 14.35 1.97
N LEU A 114 -16.03 13.76 2.06
CA LEU A 114 -16.78 13.63 3.31
C LEU A 114 -15.89 13.03 4.40
N ARG A 115 -15.68 13.81 5.46
CA ARG A 115 -14.89 13.38 6.60
C ARG A 115 -15.77 12.62 7.58
N HIS A 116 -15.15 11.75 8.37
CA HIS A 116 -15.88 10.94 9.36
C HIS A 116 -16.65 11.80 10.38
N ASP A 117 -16.15 12.99 10.70
CA ASP A 117 -16.77 13.94 11.62
C ASP A 117 -17.90 14.77 11.00
N GLU A 118 -18.12 14.68 9.68
CA GLU A 118 -19.10 15.48 8.97
C GLU A 118 -20.48 14.84 8.94
N TYR A 119 -21.50 15.70 9.04
CA TYR A 119 -22.89 15.28 8.95
C TYR A 119 -23.17 14.64 7.58
N GLY A 120 -23.65 13.39 7.60
CA GLY A 120 -23.95 12.62 6.40
C GLY A 120 -22.97 11.47 6.12
N PHE A 121 -21.82 11.42 6.78
CA PHE A 121 -20.88 10.31 6.63
C PHE A 121 -21.51 8.98 7.09
N GLU A 122 -22.09 8.95 8.29
CA GLU A 122 -22.80 7.76 8.80
C GLU A 122 -23.99 7.37 7.91
N THR A 123 -24.69 8.35 7.35
CA THR A 123 -25.84 8.09 6.46
C THR A 123 -25.41 7.45 5.14
N LEU A 124 -24.30 7.91 4.55
CA LEU A 124 -23.83 7.44 3.24
C LEU A 124 -23.06 6.12 3.33
N TYR A 125 -22.22 5.97 4.35
CA TYR A 125 -21.34 4.81 4.50
C TYR A 125 -21.87 3.80 5.53
N GLY A 126 -22.85 4.15 6.34
CA GLY A 126 -23.40 3.26 7.36
C GLY A 126 -22.55 3.21 8.64
N ARG A 127 -23.21 2.75 9.71
CA ARG A 127 -22.66 2.75 11.08
C ARG A 127 -21.46 1.82 11.28
N GLN A 128 -21.37 0.74 10.51
CA GLN A 128 -20.26 -0.21 10.62
C GLN A 128 -18.93 0.45 10.25
N HIS A 129 -18.88 1.14 9.10
CA HIS A 129 -17.67 1.82 8.65
C HIS A 129 -17.27 2.96 9.58
N PHE A 130 -18.24 3.66 10.16
CA PHE A 130 -17.99 4.67 11.18
C PHE A 130 -17.29 4.07 12.41
N LYS A 131 -17.82 2.96 12.95
CA LYS A 131 -17.24 2.27 14.11
C LYS A 131 -15.84 1.74 13.83
N GLU A 132 -15.62 1.12 12.67
CA GLU A 132 -14.29 0.64 12.26
C GLU A 132 -13.27 1.78 12.20
N HIS A 133 -13.68 2.97 11.76
CA HIS A 133 -12.81 4.14 11.77
C HIS A 133 -12.49 4.61 13.20
N GLU A 134 -13.48 4.69 14.09
CA GLU A 134 -13.26 5.04 15.50
C GLU A 134 -12.29 4.08 16.20
N ASP A 135 -12.49 2.78 16.01
CA ASP A 135 -11.64 1.73 16.59
C ASP A 135 -10.19 1.86 16.08
N ASN A 136 -10.01 2.14 14.78
CA ASN A 136 -8.69 2.37 14.19
C ASN A 136 -8.00 3.64 14.73
N GLN A 137 -8.74 4.72 14.94
CA GLN A 137 -8.19 5.96 15.53
C GLN A 137 -7.73 5.70 16.97
N LYS A 138 -8.58 5.06 17.76
CA LYS A 138 -8.25 4.70 19.14
C LYS A 138 -7.00 3.81 19.21
N ALA A 139 -6.90 2.80 18.35
CA ALA A 139 -5.72 1.94 18.27
C ALA A 139 -4.44 2.70 17.88
N ARG A 140 -4.55 3.69 16.98
CA ARG A 140 -3.42 4.56 16.59
C ARG A 140 -2.97 5.45 17.74
N GLU A 141 -3.90 6.05 18.47
CA GLU A 141 -3.61 6.88 19.65
C GLU A 141 -2.95 6.05 20.77
N GLU A 142 -3.49 4.86 21.06
CA GLU A 142 -2.90 3.93 22.04
C GLU A 142 -1.48 3.52 21.64
N ARG A 143 -1.24 3.25 20.34
CA ARG A 143 0.11 2.94 19.82
C ARG A 143 1.06 4.13 19.96
N LYS A 144 0.58 5.35 19.70
CA LYS A 144 1.36 6.59 19.85
C LYS A 144 1.74 6.83 21.32
N LEU A 145 0.78 6.71 22.23
CA LEU A 145 1.00 6.81 23.68
C LEU A 145 1.97 5.73 24.19
N GLY A 146 1.86 4.51 23.66
CA GLY A 146 2.80 3.42 23.96
C GLY A 146 4.24 3.74 23.54
N LEU A 147 4.42 4.29 22.34
CA LEU A 147 5.73 4.73 21.84
C LEU A 147 6.30 5.91 22.65
N GLU A 148 5.46 6.88 23.04
CA GLU A 148 5.86 8.02 23.86
C GLU A 148 6.30 7.57 25.27
N ARG A 149 5.57 6.64 25.91
CA ARG A 149 5.98 6.03 27.18
C ARG A 149 7.33 5.33 27.07
N GLN A 150 7.57 4.58 26.00
CA GLN A 150 8.86 3.92 25.76
C GLN A 150 10.01 4.91 25.53
N ARG A 151 9.75 6.04 24.84
CA ARG A 151 10.73 7.11 24.64
C ARG A 151 11.05 7.86 25.94
N GLY A 152 10.02 8.19 26.72
CA GLY A 152 10.18 8.84 28.03
C GLY A 152 10.98 8.00 29.02
N PHE A 153 10.77 6.68 29.03
CA PHE A 153 11.52 5.75 29.90
C PHE A 153 13.02 5.63 29.54
N LYS A 154 13.40 5.93 28.29
CA LYS A 154 14.81 5.89 27.88
C LYS A 154 15.61 7.13 28.29
N LEU A 155 14.95 8.24 28.62
CA LEU A 155 15.59 9.50 29.01
C LEU A 155 15.89 9.60 30.51
N SER A 156 15.42 8.64 31.32
CA SER A 156 15.59 8.65 32.78
C SER A 156 16.65 7.68 33.29
N ARG A 157 17.61 7.23 32.46
CA ARG A 157 18.76 6.47 32.97
C ARG A 157 19.73 7.45 33.65
N PRO A 158 19.90 7.42 34.98
CA PRO A 158 20.89 8.24 35.65
C PRO A 158 22.30 7.79 35.23
N ILE A 159 23.18 8.76 35.02
CA ILE A 159 24.63 8.59 34.80
C ILE A 159 25.27 8.15 36.11
#